data_AF-B6DTE3-F1
#
_entry.id   AF-B6DTE3-F1
#
_cell.length_a   1.000
_cell.length_b   1.000
_cell.length_c   1.000
_cell.angle_alpha   90.00
_cell.angle_beta   90.00
_cell.angle_gamma   90.00
#
_symmetry.space_group_name_H-M   'P 1'
#
loop_
_entity.id
_entity.type
_entity.pdbx_description
1 polymer ?
#
loop_
_entity_poly.entity_id
_entity_poly.type
_entity_poly.pdbx_seq_one_letter_code
_entity_poly.pdbx_strand_id
1 'polypeptide(L)'
;MLRVTGSRLIGVRTEHFFSEEAMSHTRRVSWAPHTTAKKQGVFAKLSRSNLNDPLPASFRKEPYFQEQIEAHRLHHRPDIYIYKYNVSPTHMSLRK
;
A
#
# COMPACT_ATOMS: atom_id res chain seq x y z
N MET A 1 39.72 -3.97 37.87
CA MET A 1 39.19 -3.28 36.67
C MET A 1 38.39 -4.30 35.86
N LEU A 2 37.10 -4.48 36.16
CA LEU A 2 36.23 -5.45 35.49
C LEU A 2 35.45 -4.72 34.38
N ARG A 3 35.71 -5.07 33.12
CA ARG A 3 34.95 -4.58 31.96
C ARG A 3 33.54 -5.17 32.03
N VAL A 4 32.55 -4.32 32.29
CA VAL A 4 31.13 -4.67 32.11
C VAL A 4 30.85 -4.64 30.60
N THR A 5 30.98 -5.78 29.94
CA THR A 5 30.38 -5.99 28.62
C THR A 5 28.88 -6.14 28.82
N GLY A 6 28.14 -5.04 28.67
CA GLY A 6 26.68 -5.03 28.77
C GLY A 6 26.05 -5.86 27.66
N SER A 7 25.76 -7.13 27.94
CA SER A 7 24.81 -7.91 27.17
C SER A 7 23.43 -7.29 27.36
N ARG A 8 22.90 -6.63 26.32
CA ARG A 8 21.47 -6.27 26.30
C ARG A 8 20.69 -7.58 26.33
N LEU A 9 20.07 -7.90 27.47
CA LEU A 9 19.11 -8.99 27.57
C LEU A 9 17.88 -8.60 26.75
N ILE A 10 17.81 -9.09 25.52
CA ILE A 10 16.63 -8.96 24.67
C ILE A 10 15.57 -9.91 25.26
N GLY A 11 14.54 -9.35 25.89
CA GLY A 11 13.43 -10.11 26.44
C GLY A 11 12.44 -10.56 25.37
N VAL A 12 11.49 -11.41 25.75
CA VAL A 12 10.38 -11.82 24.88
C VAL A 12 9.50 -10.60 24.58
N ARG A 13 9.25 -10.32 23.30
CA ARG A 13 8.40 -9.21 22.84
C ARG A 13 7.13 -9.73 22.18
N THR A 14 5.99 -9.16 22.53
CA THR A 14 4.68 -9.50 21.95
C THR A 14 4.60 -9.21 20.45
N GLU A 15 5.39 -8.25 19.97
CA GLU A 15 5.55 -7.95 18.54
C GLU A 15 5.99 -9.17 17.73
N HIS A 16 6.71 -10.12 18.32
CA HIS A 16 7.15 -11.33 17.63
C HIS A 16 6.12 -12.45 17.64
N PHE A 17 5.00 -12.30 18.37
CA PHE A 17 3.95 -13.31 18.44
C PHE A 17 2.99 -13.26 17.26
N PHE A 18 2.73 -12.06 16.73
CA PHE A 18 1.72 -11.84 15.70
C PHE A 18 2.38 -11.29 14.43
N SER A 19 2.16 -11.98 13.31
CA SER A 19 2.65 -11.53 12.02
C SER A 19 1.77 -10.43 11.42
N GLU A 20 2.40 -9.44 10.80
CA GLU A 20 1.72 -8.37 10.06
C GLU A 20 1.58 -8.71 8.57
N GLU A 21 0.64 -8.04 7.89
CA GLU A 21 0.47 -8.20 6.45
C GLU A 21 1.56 -7.44 5.66
N ALA A 22 2.25 -8.16 4.79
CA ALA A 22 3.27 -7.62 3.88
C ALA A 22 2.63 -6.93 2.65
N MET A 23 1.88 -5.85 2.87
CA MET A 23 1.28 -5.05 1.80
C MET A 23 2.21 -3.93 1.33
N SER A 24 2.34 -3.76 0.01
CA SER A 24 3.13 -2.67 -0.57
C SER A 24 2.52 -1.30 -0.27
N HIS A 25 3.37 -0.27 -0.23
CA HIS A 25 2.95 1.10 0.07
C HIS A 25 1.84 1.59 -0.88
N THR A 26 1.99 1.39 -2.19
CA THR A 26 1.00 1.81 -3.20
C THR A 26 -0.36 1.13 -3.06
N ARG A 27 -0.42 -0.07 -2.46
CA ARG A 27 -1.67 -0.82 -2.23
C ARG A 27 -2.28 -0.56 -0.85
N ARG A 28 -1.50 0.00 0.08
CA ARG A 28 -1.95 0.38 1.42
C ARG A 28 -2.89 1.58 1.33
N VAL A 29 -3.96 1.53 2.11
CA VAL A 29 -4.95 2.62 2.16
C VAL A 29 -4.44 3.76 3.04
N SER A 30 -3.83 3.43 4.18
CA SER A 30 -3.19 4.40 5.07
C SER A 30 -2.16 3.71 5.97
N TRP A 31 -1.34 4.50 6.66
CA TRP A 31 -0.40 4.03 7.68
C TRP A 31 -0.94 4.13 9.11
N ALA A 32 -2.24 4.42 9.26
CA ALA A 32 -2.87 4.43 10.57
C ALA A 32 -2.82 3.01 11.19
N PRO A 33 -2.56 2.87 12.49
CA PRO A 33 -2.48 1.56 13.16
C PRO A 33 -3.80 0.78 13.09
N HIS A 34 -4.93 1.46 12.86
CA HIS A 34 -6.24 0.84 12.71
C HIS A 34 -6.47 0.21 11.33
N THR A 35 -5.63 0.51 10.33
CA THR A 35 -5.75 0.00 8.96
C THR A 35 -4.55 -0.84 8.53
N THR A 36 -3.60 -1.13 9.43
CA THR A 36 -2.44 -1.99 9.14
C THR A 36 -2.82 -3.47 9.03
N ALA A 37 -3.90 -3.87 9.69
CA ALA A 37 -4.42 -5.24 9.63
C ALA A 37 -5.09 -5.57 8.28
N LYS A 38 -5.26 -6.87 8.01
CA LYS A 38 -5.84 -7.39 6.77
C LYS A 38 -7.23 -6.82 6.47
N LYS A 39 -7.46 -6.40 5.23
CA LYS A 39 -8.76 -5.84 4.78
C LYS A 39 -9.93 -6.80 5.01
N GLN A 40 -9.72 -8.09 4.82
CA GLN A 40 -10.72 -9.15 5.03
C GLN A 40 -11.12 -9.32 6.50
N GLY A 41 -10.30 -8.84 7.45
CA GLY A 41 -10.59 -8.91 8.88
C GLY A 41 -11.86 -8.16 9.28
N VAL A 42 -12.20 -7.08 8.56
CA VAL A 42 -13.47 -6.36 8.76
C VAL A 42 -14.66 -7.23 8.40
N PHE A 43 -14.60 -7.92 7.25
CA PHE A 43 -15.66 -8.83 6.81
C PHE A 43 -15.78 -10.05 7.72
N ALA A 44 -14.66 -10.67 8.12
CA ALA A 44 -14.64 -11.77 9.08
C ALA A 44 -15.26 -11.37 10.43
N LYS A 45 -14.96 -10.15 10.92
CA LYS A 45 -15.58 -9.60 12.13
C LYS A 45 -17.09 -9.42 11.97
N LEU A 46 -17.55 -8.92 10.82
CA LEU A 46 -18.98 -8.73 10.54
C LEU A 46 -19.72 -10.07 10.45
N SER A 47 -19.14 -11.08 9.81
CA SER A 47 -19.73 -12.42 9.68
C SER A 47 -19.58 -13.27 10.95
N ARG A 48 -18.78 -12.82 11.92
CA ARG A 48 -18.41 -13.58 13.13
C ARG A 48 -17.83 -14.96 12.82
N SER A 49 -17.10 -15.05 11.71
CA SER A 49 -16.50 -16.31 11.24
C SER A 49 -15.03 -16.09 10.85
N ASN A 50 -14.23 -17.14 10.94
CA ASN A 50 -12.84 -17.11 10.52
C ASN A 50 -12.73 -17.41 9.03
N LEU A 51 -12.00 -16.57 8.29
CA LEU A 51 -11.70 -16.75 6.87
C LEU A 51 -10.25 -17.19 6.70
N ASN A 52 -10.04 -18.42 6.22
CA ASN A 52 -8.72 -19.01 6.02
C ASN A 52 -8.49 -19.35 4.55
N ASP A 53 -8.56 -18.34 3.67
CA ASP A 53 -8.18 -18.52 2.27
C ASP A 53 -6.63 -18.49 2.15
N PRO A 54 -5.98 -19.61 1.81
CA PRO A 54 -4.53 -19.73 1.89
C PRO A 54 -3.76 -19.03 0.76
N LEU A 55 -4.41 -18.67 -0.34
CA LEU A 55 -3.71 -18.13 -1.52
C LEU A 55 -4.46 -16.94 -2.13
N PRO A 56 -4.40 -15.75 -1.51
CA PRO A 56 -4.85 -14.53 -2.16
C PRO A 56 -4.05 -14.33 -3.45
N ALA A 57 -4.75 -14.01 -4.54
CA ALA A 57 -4.21 -13.95 -5.91
C ALA A 57 -2.80 -13.35 -6.00
N SER A 58 -1.89 -14.05 -6.69
CA SER A 58 -0.52 -13.60 -6.93
C SER A 58 -0.46 -12.54 -8.03
N PHE A 59 0.59 -11.72 -8.01
CA PHE A 59 0.91 -10.90 -9.17
C PHE A 59 1.20 -11.78 -10.38
N ARG A 60 0.81 -11.30 -11.57
CA ARG A 60 1.19 -11.94 -12.83
C ARG A 60 2.71 -11.88 -13.01
N LYS A 61 3.26 -12.77 -13.85
CA LYS A 61 4.69 -12.78 -14.20
C LYS A 61 5.17 -11.40 -14.69
N GLU A 62 4.31 -10.70 -15.44
CA GLU A 62 4.56 -9.36 -15.96
C GLU A 62 3.42 -8.42 -15.53
N PRO A 63 3.51 -7.81 -14.33
CA PRO A 63 2.45 -6.97 -13.78
C PRO A 63 2.66 -5.50 -14.19
N TYR A 64 2.19 -5.13 -15.37
CA TYR A 64 2.19 -3.73 -15.83
C TYR A 64 0.90 -3.01 -15.43
N PHE A 65 1.04 -1.81 -14.88
CA PHE A 65 -0.07 -0.92 -14.52
C PHE A 65 0.14 0.45 -15.16
N GLN A 66 -0.94 1.05 -15.67
CA GLN A 66 -0.91 2.43 -16.15
C GLN A 66 -0.88 3.41 -14.96
N GLU A 67 -0.27 4.57 -15.17
CA GLU A 67 -0.26 5.65 -14.19
C GLU A 67 -1.69 6.06 -13.84
N GLN A 68 -1.98 6.12 -12.54
CA GLN A 68 -3.26 6.59 -12.04
C GLN A 68 -3.16 8.06 -11.67
N ILE A 69 -4.19 8.83 -12.01
CA ILE A 69 -4.31 10.23 -11.66
C ILE A 69 -5.51 10.43 -10.73
N GLU A 70 -5.60 11.59 -10.08
CA GLU A 70 -6.69 11.90 -9.18
C GLU A 70 -8.07 11.72 -9.84
N ALA A 71 -9.03 11.18 -9.09
CA ALA A 71 -10.34 10.81 -9.60
C ALA A 71 -11.05 11.94 -10.36
N HIS A 72 -11.01 13.17 -9.83
CA HIS A 72 -11.63 14.32 -10.52
C HIS A 72 -10.89 14.68 -11.81
N ARG A 73 -9.54 14.71 -11.77
CA ARG A 73 -8.70 15.08 -12.90
C ARG A 73 -8.73 14.05 -14.02
N LEU A 74 -9.02 12.79 -13.72
CA LEU A 74 -9.21 11.74 -14.72
C LEU A 74 -10.38 12.04 -15.67
N HIS A 75 -11.47 12.57 -15.14
CA HIS A 75 -12.70 12.80 -15.91
C HIS A 75 -12.86 14.24 -16.41
N HIS A 76 -12.19 15.20 -15.77
CA HIS A 76 -12.34 16.63 -16.05
C HIS A 76 -11.01 17.28 -16.43
N ARG A 77 -10.14 16.55 -17.14
CA ARG A 77 -8.89 17.12 -17.65
C ARG A 77 -9.22 18.13 -18.75
N PRO A 78 -8.87 19.42 -18.60
CA PRO A 78 -9.14 20.39 -19.63
C PRO A 78 -8.25 20.13 -20.85
N ASP A 79 -8.79 20.33 -22.06
CA ASP A 79 -8.04 20.18 -23.31
C ASP A 79 -7.21 21.44 -23.61
N ILE A 80 -6.22 21.70 -22.76
CA ILE A 80 -5.28 22.81 -22.92
C ILE A 80 -4.01 22.28 -23.60
N TYR A 81 -3.59 22.95 -24.68
CA TYR A 81 -2.36 22.62 -25.39
C TYR A 81 -1.47 23.84 -25.60
N ILE A 82 -0.16 23.60 -25.57
CA ILE A 82 0.88 24.59 -25.85
C ILE A 82 1.84 23.97 -26.86
N TYR A 83 1.97 24.60 -28.03
CA TYR A 83 2.76 24.10 -29.16
C TYR A 83 2.41 22.64 -29.53
N LYS A 84 3.21 21.66 -29.08
CA LYS A 84 3.06 20.23 -29.35
C LYS A 84 2.79 19.40 -28.09
N TYR A 85 2.31 20.03 -27.01
CA TYR A 85 2.09 19.34 -25.74
C TYR A 85 0.70 19.64 -25.19
N ASN A 86 0.04 18.61 -24.70
CA ASN A 86 -1.08 18.73 -23.78
C ASN A 86 -0.56 19.12 -22.41
N VAL A 87 -1.10 20.18 -21.83
CA VAL A 87 -0.69 20.71 -20.54
C VAL A 87 -1.88 20.71 -19.61
N SER A 88 -1.76 19.96 -18.52
CA SER A 88 -2.68 20.06 -17.38
C SER A 88 -1.91 20.55 -16.16
N PRO A 89 -2.58 21.05 -15.11
CA PRO A 89 -1.91 21.49 -13.89
C PRO A 89 -1.03 20.43 -13.19
N THR A 90 -1.14 19.16 -13.58
CA THR A 90 -0.40 18.04 -12.96
C THR A 90 0.38 17.16 -13.91
N HIS A 91 0.07 17.18 -15.20
CA HIS A 91 0.64 16.27 -16.19
C HIS A 91 0.86 16.99 -17.51
N MET A 92 1.96 16.63 -18.17
CA MET A 92 2.24 16.98 -19.56
C MET A 92 2.23 15.72 -20.42
N SER A 93 1.70 15.80 -21.64
CA SER A 93 1.81 14.71 -22.61
C SER A 93 2.03 15.26 -24.02
N LEU A 94 2.71 14.49 -24.88
CA LEU A 94 2.92 14.88 -26.26
C LEU A 94 1.58 14.92 -27.00
N ARG A 95 1.33 16.00 -27.74
CA ARG A 95 0.19 16.17 -28.64
C ARG A 95 0.72 16.39 -30.05
N LYS A 96 0.15 15.65 -31.00
CA LYS A 96 0.48 15.75 -32.42
C LYS A 96 0.11 17.12 -32.99
#